data_AF-A4C190-F1
#
_entry.id   AF-A4C190-F1
#
_cell.length_a   1.000
_cell.length_b   1.000
_cell.length_c   1.000
_cell.angle_alpha   90.00
_cell.angle_beta   90.00
_cell.angle_gamma   90.00
#
_symmetry.space_group_name_H-M   'P 1'
#
loop_
_entity.id
_entity.type
_entity.pdbx_description
1 polymer ?
#
loop_
_entity_poly.entity_id
_entity_poly.type
_entity_poly.pdbx_seq_one_letter_code
_entity_poly.pdbx_strand_id
1 'polypeptide(L)'
;MAINNLAAAKKAKNDEFYTLYSDIQKEIQAYLDYNPNVFKGKTVLLPCDDPEWSNFTKFFAQNFERFGIKKLISTSYAPNSKPYQIGYQVSIFEESAPQYDSNKTESQGKIYTLERDITEDGRIDVDDLEWNYLKGDGDFRSEEVIKLRDEADIIITNPPFSLFRDFLQWIIEADKQFAIIGNINAIAYQEVFALIAQNKIWLGTGMGRWISGFIVPDTYELYGTEARIDDDGNRIVATNNCLWLTNIEHGKRYQPLKLMTLADNNKFNKKLKKRTAYEKYDNYDAIEVPFTDAIPSDFDGTMGVPITFLDKYNPNQFDIIGIMATTKISEYNFGYPFVNGKKKYARILIKKK
;
A
#
# COMPACT_ATOMS: atom_id res chain seq x y z
N MET A 1 25.94 5.16 -28.99
CA MET A 1 25.35 5.62 -27.71
C MET A 1 23.94 6.15 -27.95
N ALA A 2 22.95 5.28 -28.19
CA ALA A 2 21.58 5.71 -28.52
C ALA A 2 20.46 4.79 -27.98
N ILE A 3 20.77 3.88 -27.04
CA ILE A 3 19.78 2.90 -26.53
C ILE A 3 19.35 3.20 -25.06
N ASN A 4 20.07 4.06 -24.32
CA ASN A 4 19.76 4.33 -22.91
C ASN A 4 18.80 5.50 -22.66
N ASN A 5 18.46 6.33 -23.67
CA ASN A 5 17.60 7.51 -23.47
C ASN A 5 16.11 7.30 -23.77
N LEU A 6 15.74 6.25 -24.53
CA LEU A 6 14.32 5.98 -24.84
C LEU A 6 13.57 5.34 -23.68
N ALA A 7 14.25 4.59 -22.81
CA ALA A 7 13.65 4.02 -21.60
C ALA A 7 13.38 5.10 -20.54
N ALA A 8 14.27 6.10 -20.41
CA ALA A 8 14.07 7.25 -19.53
C ALA A 8 12.93 8.16 -20.03
N ALA A 9 12.84 8.40 -21.35
CA ALA A 9 11.79 9.23 -21.95
C ALA A 9 10.39 8.58 -21.93
N LYS A 10 10.29 7.23 -21.95
CA LYS A 10 9.02 6.51 -21.74
C LYS A 10 8.61 6.42 -20.27
N LYS A 11 9.58 6.48 -19.35
CA LYS A 11 9.34 6.55 -17.90
C LYS A 11 8.86 7.95 -17.49
N ALA A 12 9.06 8.96 -18.35
CA ALA A 12 8.95 10.38 -18.02
C ALA A 12 7.54 11.00 -18.01
N LYS A 13 6.49 10.23 -18.33
CA LYS A 13 5.14 10.79 -18.57
C LYS A 13 4.05 10.28 -17.62
N ASN A 14 4.40 9.46 -16.63
CA ASN A 14 3.43 8.49 -16.10
C ASN A 14 3.04 8.64 -14.63
N ASP A 15 3.67 9.47 -13.79
CA ASP A 15 3.62 9.20 -12.34
C ASP A 15 2.61 10.03 -11.51
N GLU A 16 1.65 10.74 -12.10
CA GLU A 16 0.47 11.20 -11.35
C GLU A 16 -0.64 10.15 -11.42
N PHE A 17 -0.55 9.17 -10.51
CA PHE A 17 -1.51 8.09 -10.35
C PHE A 17 -2.38 8.36 -9.12
N TYR A 18 -3.58 8.90 -9.31
CA TYR A 18 -4.49 9.14 -8.20
C TYR A 18 -5.27 7.87 -7.84
N THR A 19 -5.27 7.54 -6.55
CA THR A 19 -5.98 6.35 -6.04
C THR A 19 -7.49 6.58 -6.13
N LEU A 20 -8.25 5.54 -6.48
CA LEU A 20 -9.70 5.64 -6.57
C LEU A 20 -10.34 5.70 -5.18
N TYR A 21 -11.35 6.58 -5.03
CA TYR A 21 -12.11 6.73 -3.79
C TYR A 21 -12.68 5.39 -3.27
N SER A 22 -13.20 4.56 -4.17
CA SER A 22 -13.78 3.25 -3.82
C SER A 22 -12.75 2.27 -3.25
N ASP A 23 -11.50 2.32 -3.73
CA ASP A 23 -10.41 1.46 -3.23
C ASP A 23 -9.96 1.90 -1.83
N ILE A 24 -9.92 3.22 -1.58
CA ILE A 24 -9.67 3.79 -0.24
C ILE A 24 -10.80 3.40 0.70
N GLN A 25 -12.04 3.67 0.33
CA GLN A 25 -13.23 3.37 1.13
C GLN A 25 -13.28 1.90 1.55
N LYS A 26 -13.02 0.99 0.60
CA LYS A 26 -13.05 -0.45 0.85
C LYS A 26 -12.01 -0.89 1.87
N GLU A 27 -10.78 -0.37 1.77
CA GLU A 27 -9.71 -0.70 2.72
C GLU A 27 -10.00 -0.11 4.10
N ILE A 28 -10.35 1.17 4.17
CA ILE A 28 -10.62 1.86 5.44
C ILE A 28 -11.84 1.27 6.17
N GLN A 29 -12.88 0.89 5.43
CA GLN A 29 -14.06 0.24 6.01
C GLN A 29 -13.69 -1.07 6.72
N ALA A 30 -12.73 -1.83 6.20
CA ALA A 30 -12.33 -3.07 6.84
C ALA A 30 -11.55 -2.88 8.16
N TYR A 31 -10.85 -1.76 8.31
CA TYR A 31 -10.27 -1.36 9.60
C TYR A 31 -11.36 -0.95 10.59
N LEU A 32 -12.35 -0.18 10.14
CA LEU A 32 -13.50 0.25 10.95
C LEU A 32 -14.39 -0.92 11.38
N ASP A 33 -14.60 -1.90 10.50
CA ASP A 33 -15.36 -3.12 10.80
C ASP A 33 -14.70 -3.94 11.92
N TYR A 34 -13.37 -3.89 12.02
CA TYR A 34 -12.62 -4.54 13.09
C TYR A 34 -12.57 -3.70 14.37
N ASN A 35 -12.29 -2.40 14.24
CA ASN A 35 -12.28 -1.44 15.34
C ASN A 35 -12.96 -0.13 14.91
N PRO A 36 -14.23 0.10 15.33
CA PRO A 36 -14.98 1.30 14.97
C PRO A 36 -14.36 2.61 15.46
N ASN A 37 -13.46 2.55 16.46
CA ASN A 37 -12.80 3.72 17.04
C ASN A 37 -11.36 3.90 16.54
N VAL A 38 -10.93 3.20 15.49
CA VAL A 38 -9.53 3.24 15.02
C VAL A 38 -9.04 4.65 14.71
N PHE A 39 -9.90 5.55 14.22
CA PHE A 39 -9.57 6.96 13.93
C PHE A 39 -10.05 7.95 15.00
N LYS A 40 -10.79 7.49 16.02
CA LYS A 40 -11.45 8.37 16.97
C LYS A 40 -10.44 9.11 17.84
N GLY A 41 -10.50 10.43 17.83
CA GLY A 41 -9.60 11.33 18.54
C GLY A 41 -8.18 11.35 17.98
N LYS A 42 -7.96 10.79 16.79
CA LYS A 42 -6.63 10.66 16.18
C LYS A 42 -6.32 11.81 15.24
N THR A 43 -5.04 12.16 15.14
CA THR A 43 -4.50 13.00 14.07
C THR A 43 -4.08 12.10 12.91
N VAL A 44 -4.64 12.33 11.71
CA VAL A 44 -4.35 11.57 10.50
C VAL A 44 -3.52 12.44 9.55
N LEU A 45 -2.37 11.93 9.10
CA LEU A 45 -1.50 12.57 8.12
C LEU A 45 -1.59 11.86 6.77
N LEU A 46 -1.87 12.61 5.72
CA LEU A 46 -1.96 12.18 4.33
C LEU A 46 -0.86 12.87 3.50
N PRO A 47 0.40 12.43 3.62
CA PRO A 47 1.51 13.11 2.95
C PRO A 47 1.59 12.71 1.48
N CYS A 48 2.29 13.53 0.69
CA CYS A 48 2.51 13.33 -0.74
C CYS A 48 1.23 13.35 -1.58
N ASP A 49 0.18 13.96 -1.05
CA ASP A 49 -1.13 13.96 -1.67
C ASP A 49 -1.57 15.39 -1.94
N ASP A 50 -1.89 15.68 -3.20
CA ASP A 50 -2.31 17.01 -3.64
C ASP A 50 -3.80 17.18 -3.31
N PRO A 51 -4.19 17.92 -2.26
CA PRO A 51 -5.54 17.84 -1.70
C PRO A 51 -6.64 18.33 -2.63
N GLU A 52 -6.29 19.11 -3.66
CA GLU A 52 -7.22 19.52 -4.71
C GLU A 52 -7.69 18.34 -5.58
N TRP A 53 -6.89 17.27 -5.67
CA TRP A 53 -7.14 16.11 -6.54
C TRP A 53 -7.13 14.76 -5.78
N SER A 54 -6.66 14.78 -4.54
CA SER A 54 -6.54 13.64 -3.64
C SER A 54 -7.90 13.05 -3.26
N ASN A 55 -8.13 11.79 -3.64
CA ASN A 55 -9.24 11.04 -3.06
C ASN A 55 -9.00 10.66 -1.59
N PHE A 56 -7.77 10.64 -1.06
CA PHE A 56 -7.55 10.40 0.36
C PHE A 56 -8.03 11.60 1.19
N THR A 57 -7.61 12.82 0.83
CA THR A 57 -8.01 14.03 1.54
C THR A 57 -9.52 14.20 1.46
N LYS A 58 -10.10 14.06 0.25
CA LYS A 58 -11.54 14.09 0.06
C LYS A 58 -12.26 13.04 0.92
N PHE A 59 -11.81 11.79 0.91
CA PHE A 59 -12.43 10.71 1.69
C PHE A 59 -12.42 10.98 3.20
N PHE A 60 -11.27 11.38 3.75
CA PHE A 60 -11.13 11.60 5.19
C PHE A 60 -11.80 12.91 5.65
N ALA A 61 -11.79 13.96 4.85
CA ALA A 61 -12.52 15.19 5.14
C ALA A 61 -14.04 14.97 5.12
N GLN A 62 -14.58 14.29 4.10
CA GLN A 62 -16.02 13.97 4.03
C GLN A 62 -16.51 13.05 5.16
N ASN A 63 -15.63 12.27 5.77
CA ASN A 63 -15.97 11.37 6.88
C ASN A 63 -15.35 11.83 8.21
N PHE A 64 -14.89 13.09 8.31
CA PHE A 64 -14.13 13.59 9.46
C PHE A 64 -14.88 13.39 10.78
N GLU A 65 -16.10 13.91 10.87
CA GLU A 65 -16.96 13.77 12.04
C GLU A 65 -17.39 12.32 12.27
N ARG A 66 -17.75 11.61 11.19
CA ARG A 66 -18.20 10.22 11.24
C ARG A 66 -17.15 9.30 11.85
N PHE A 67 -15.87 9.53 11.53
CA PHE A 67 -14.74 8.80 12.08
C PHE A 67 -14.25 9.36 13.42
N GLY A 68 -14.78 10.51 13.84
CA GLY A 68 -14.39 11.21 15.05
C GLY A 68 -12.93 11.64 15.02
N ILE A 69 -12.40 12.00 13.85
CA ILE A 69 -11.01 12.43 13.68
C ILE A 69 -10.81 13.73 14.45
N LYS A 70 -9.65 13.87 15.11
CA LYS A 70 -9.31 15.10 15.83
C LYS A 70 -8.76 16.16 14.89
N LYS A 71 -7.90 15.74 13.97
CA LYS A 71 -7.20 16.60 13.03
C LYS A 71 -6.83 15.82 11.78
N LEU A 72 -7.07 16.40 10.61
CA LEU A 72 -6.58 15.89 9.33
C LEU A 72 -5.50 16.83 8.82
N ILE A 73 -4.38 16.26 8.37
CA ILE A 73 -3.27 17.00 7.78
C ILE A 73 -2.97 16.36 6.44
N SER A 74 -2.98 17.13 5.36
CA SER A 74 -2.50 16.67 4.05
C SER A 74 -1.36 17.55 3.58
N THR A 75 -0.29 16.95 3.05
CA THR A 75 0.85 17.71 2.52
C THR A 75 1.15 17.29 1.08
N SER A 76 1.44 18.25 0.23
CA SER A 76 1.81 18.01 -1.17
C SER A 76 3.24 18.45 -1.46
N TYR A 77 3.86 17.78 -2.42
CA TYR A 77 5.12 18.24 -3.00
C TYR A 77 4.90 19.50 -3.83
N ALA A 78 5.88 20.40 -3.81
CA ALA A 78 5.95 21.50 -4.76
C ALA A 78 5.92 20.95 -6.20
N PRO A 79 5.22 21.61 -7.13
CA PRO A 79 5.18 21.21 -8.54
C PRO A 79 6.57 20.96 -9.15
N ASN A 80 7.57 21.79 -8.82
CA ASN A 80 8.93 21.63 -9.33
C ASN A 80 9.74 20.49 -8.67
N SER A 81 9.31 20.01 -7.50
CA SER A 81 9.92 18.88 -6.80
C SER A 81 9.23 17.55 -7.11
N LYS A 82 8.06 17.58 -7.78
CA LYS A 82 7.48 16.38 -8.35
C LYS A 82 8.46 15.81 -9.39
N PRO A 83 8.66 14.48 -9.44
CA PRO A 83 9.62 13.86 -10.36
C PRO A 83 9.35 14.16 -11.85
N TYR A 84 8.16 14.67 -12.18
CA TYR A 84 7.78 15.07 -13.53
C TYR A 84 7.09 16.43 -13.55
N GLN A 85 7.59 17.33 -14.39
CA GLN A 85 6.97 18.61 -14.70
C GLN A 85 5.85 18.38 -15.72
N ILE A 86 4.67 18.02 -15.24
CA ILE A 86 3.43 18.26 -16.00
C ILE A 86 3.12 19.74 -15.81
N GLY A 87 2.62 20.43 -16.84
CA GLY A 87 2.21 21.83 -16.72
C GLY A 87 1.22 21.96 -15.56
N TYR A 88 1.68 22.48 -14.43
CA TYR A 88 0.86 22.68 -13.26
C TYR A 88 -0.13 23.80 -13.57
N GLN A 89 -1.41 23.47 -13.59
CA GLN A 89 -2.47 24.44 -13.79
C GLN A 89 -3.03 24.81 -12.43
N VAL A 90 -2.73 26.03 -11.99
CA VAL A 90 -3.31 26.62 -10.78
C VAL A 90 -4.83 26.59 -10.90
N SER A 91 -5.52 26.05 -9.88
CA SER A 91 -6.98 26.03 -9.86
C SER A 91 -7.53 27.41 -9.53
N ILE A 92 -8.78 27.68 -9.94
CA ILE A 92 -9.48 28.92 -9.56
C ILE A 92 -9.59 29.04 -8.03
N PHE A 93 -9.72 27.90 -7.34
CA PHE A 93 -9.73 27.85 -5.89
C PHE A 93 -8.40 28.32 -5.29
N GLU A 94 -7.27 27.84 -5.81
CA GLU A 94 -5.96 28.32 -5.38
C GLU A 94 -5.77 29.81 -5.72
N GLU A 95 -6.03 30.20 -6.97
CA GLU A 95 -5.75 31.57 -7.44
C GLU A 95 -6.60 32.63 -6.72
N SER A 96 -7.79 32.26 -6.26
CA SER A 96 -8.68 33.15 -5.50
C SER A 96 -8.37 33.22 -4.00
N ALA A 97 -7.47 32.38 -3.48
CA ALA A 97 -7.15 32.37 -2.06
C ALA A 97 -6.32 33.60 -1.65
N PRO A 98 -6.61 34.25 -0.51
CA PRO A 98 -5.86 35.43 -0.04
C PRO A 98 -4.35 35.22 0.11
N GLN A 99 -3.93 33.99 0.39
CA GLN A 99 -2.54 33.58 0.61
C GLN A 99 -1.82 33.12 -0.66
N TYR A 100 -2.51 33.10 -1.82
CA TYR A 100 -1.91 32.70 -3.09
C TYR A 100 -0.71 33.59 -3.45
N ASP A 101 0.37 32.94 -3.89
CA ASP A 101 1.60 33.61 -4.31
C ASP A 101 2.18 32.86 -5.51
N SER A 102 2.13 33.51 -6.67
CA SER A 102 2.59 32.94 -7.94
C SER A 102 4.07 32.55 -7.94
N ASN A 103 4.89 33.11 -7.05
CA ASN A 103 6.32 32.75 -6.95
C ASN A 103 6.54 31.51 -6.06
N LYS A 104 5.62 31.26 -5.12
CA LYS A 104 5.71 30.13 -4.17
C LYS A 104 5.04 28.89 -4.71
N THR A 105 3.94 29.04 -5.46
CA THR A 105 3.12 27.91 -5.93
C THR A 105 3.93 26.81 -6.62
N GLU A 106 4.95 27.15 -7.40
CA GLU A 106 5.77 26.14 -8.09
C GLU A 106 6.89 25.53 -7.22
N SER A 107 7.37 26.26 -6.21
CA SER A 107 8.60 25.93 -5.47
C SER A 107 8.38 25.47 -4.03
N GLN A 108 7.19 25.73 -3.47
CA GLN A 108 6.82 25.34 -2.12
C GLN A 108 5.71 24.29 -2.14
N GLY A 109 5.84 23.30 -1.26
CA GLY A 109 4.76 22.37 -1.01
C GLY A 109 3.59 23.07 -0.34
N LYS A 110 2.44 22.40 -0.28
CA LYS A 110 1.27 22.92 0.44
C LYS A 110 0.95 22.04 1.63
N ILE A 111 0.35 22.64 2.65
CA ILE A 111 -0.25 21.95 3.79
C ILE A 111 -1.72 22.34 3.89
N TYR A 112 -2.56 21.33 4.04
CA TYR A 112 -4.00 21.48 4.26
C TYR A 112 -4.33 20.89 5.63
N THR A 113 -5.15 21.59 6.40
CA THR A 113 -5.56 21.16 7.75
C THR A 113 -7.07 21.27 7.91
N LEU A 114 -7.65 20.25 8.55
CA LEU A 114 -9.05 20.25 8.98
C LEU A 114 -9.10 19.94 10.47
N GLU A 115 -9.63 20.87 11.26
CA GLU A 115 -9.75 20.76 12.72
C GLU A 115 -11.06 21.30 13.29
N ARG A 116 -11.72 22.23 12.59
CA ARG A 116 -12.89 22.96 13.08
C ARG A 116 -13.80 23.36 11.92
N ASP A 117 -15.06 23.63 12.24
CA ASP A 117 -16.05 24.22 11.35
C ASP A 117 -15.71 25.71 11.19
N ILE A 118 -15.41 26.11 9.96
CA ILE A 118 -15.05 27.49 9.56
C ILE A 118 -16.19 28.13 8.79
N THR A 119 -16.97 27.32 8.05
CA THR A 119 -18.15 27.77 7.31
C THR A 119 -19.31 28.14 8.24
N GLU A 120 -19.26 27.74 9.51
CA GLU A 120 -20.29 27.90 10.54
C GLU A 120 -21.62 27.22 10.16
N ASP A 121 -21.57 26.17 9.34
CA ASP A 121 -22.74 25.43 8.87
C ASP A 121 -23.18 24.30 9.82
N GLY A 122 -22.37 24.05 10.87
CA GLY A 122 -22.58 23.04 11.89
C GLY A 122 -22.00 21.67 11.55
N ARG A 123 -21.14 21.56 10.54
CA ARG A 123 -20.41 20.36 10.13
C ARG A 123 -18.93 20.68 9.92
N ILE A 124 -18.09 19.65 10.02
CA ILE A 124 -16.67 19.76 9.66
C ILE A 124 -16.43 18.87 8.45
N ASP A 125 -16.21 19.46 7.28
CA ASP A 125 -15.99 18.71 6.04
C ASP A 125 -14.93 19.31 5.10
N VAL A 126 -15.04 19.00 3.80
CA VAL A 126 -14.07 19.43 2.77
C VAL A 126 -14.08 20.95 2.63
N ASP A 127 -15.22 21.61 2.85
CA ASP A 127 -15.37 23.04 2.66
C ASP A 127 -14.68 23.86 3.78
N ASP A 128 -14.34 23.22 4.91
CA ASP A 128 -13.59 23.82 6.02
C ASP A 128 -12.07 23.58 5.94
N LEU A 129 -11.57 23.01 4.84
CA LEU A 129 -10.13 22.79 4.66
C LEU A 129 -9.37 24.12 4.54
N GLU A 130 -8.49 24.38 5.52
CA GLU A 130 -7.56 25.51 5.47
C GLU A 130 -6.27 25.08 4.80
N TRP A 131 -5.70 25.92 3.92
CA TRP A 131 -4.43 25.62 3.27
C TRP A 131 -3.42 26.75 3.36
N ASN A 132 -2.13 26.40 3.44
CA ASN A 132 -1.01 27.33 3.41
C ASN A 132 0.19 26.72 2.65
N TYR A 133 1.15 27.56 2.28
CA TYR A 133 2.45 27.08 1.78
C TYR A 133 3.30 26.51 2.93
N LEU A 134 3.98 25.40 2.66
CA LEU A 134 5.12 24.92 3.43
C LEU A 134 6.33 25.83 3.18
N LYS A 135 7.34 25.78 4.06
CA LYS A 135 8.56 26.58 3.86
C LYS A 135 9.43 26.00 2.75
N GLY A 136 9.51 24.68 2.70
CA GLY A 136 10.21 23.90 1.69
C GLY A 136 9.24 23.29 0.67
N ASP A 137 9.71 22.25 0.01
CA ASP A 137 9.06 21.65 -1.15
C ASP A 137 8.09 20.52 -0.83
N GLY A 138 7.79 20.28 0.44
CA GLY A 138 6.89 19.21 0.87
C GLY A 138 7.50 17.81 0.89
N ASP A 139 8.82 17.66 0.73
CA ASP A 139 9.48 16.37 0.94
C ASP A 139 9.21 15.84 2.34
N PHE A 140 8.75 14.58 2.44
CA PHE A 140 8.47 13.94 3.72
C PHE A 140 9.70 13.87 4.64
N ARG A 141 10.91 13.97 4.08
CA ARG A 141 12.18 14.00 4.80
C ARG A 141 12.54 15.38 5.36
N SER A 142 11.80 16.42 4.99
CA SER A 142 12.03 17.78 5.50
C SER A 142 11.70 17.88 6.99
N GLU A 143 12.39 18.78 7.71
CA GLU A 143 12.15 18.99 9.15
C GLU A 143 10.71 19.40 9.46
N GLU A 144 10.07 20.15 8.57
CA GLU A 144 8.68 20.58 8.76
C GLU A 144 7.70 19.41 8.61
N VAL A 145 7.87 18.53 7.62
CA VAL A 145 6.99 17.36 7.45
C VAL A 145 7.29 16.28 8.50
N ILE A 146 8.53 16.15 8.96
CA ILE A 146 8.88 15.30 10.11
C ILE A 146 8.13 15.75 11.38
N LYS A 147 8.01 17.06 11.63
CA LYS A 147 7.22 17.55 12.78
C LYS A 147 5.74 17.18 12.66
N LEU A 148 5.17 17.23 11.45
CA LEU A 148 3.80 16.81 11.20
C LEU A 148 3.63 15.29 11.40
N ARG A 149 4.60 14.49 10.96
CA ARG A 149 4.64 13.05 11.23
C ARG A 149 4.64 12.78 12.72
N ASP A 150 5.49 13.48 13.46
CA ASP A 150 5.67 13.27 14.89
C ASP A 150 4.39 13.65 15.66
N GLU A 151 3.64 14.67 15.20
CA GLU A 151 2.29 15.03 15.69
C GLU A 151 1.21 14.00 15.35
N ALA A 152 1.31 13.34 14.19
CA ALA A 152 0.28 12.42 13.71
C ALA A 152 0.26 11.10 14.48
N ASP A 153 -0.93 10.50 14.60
CA ASP A 153 -1.11 9.15 15.11
C ASP A 153 -1.05 8.10 13.98
N ILE A 154 -1.65 8.46 12.83
CA ILE A 154 -1.86 7.54 11.70
C ILE A 154 -1.43 8.20 10.38
N ILE A 155 -0.73 7.45 9.52
CA ILE A 155 -0.27 7.90 8.22
C ILE A 155 -0.91 7.06 7.11
N ILE A 156 -1.62 7.70 6.18
CA ILE A 156 -2.34 6.98 5.12
C ILE A 156 -2.10 7.67 3.78
N THR A 157 -1.51 6.96 2.80
CA THR A 157 -1.23 7.56 1.48
C THR A 157 -0.86 6.53 0.41
N ASN A 158 -0.76 6.98 -0.83
CA ASN A 158 -0.06 6.31 -1.91
C ASN A 158 1.32 6.97 -2.13
N PRO A 159 2.39 6.51 -1.43
CA PRO A 159 3.69 7.16 -1.54
C PRO A 159 4.32 6.94 -2.92
N PRO A 160 5.23 7.82 -3.37
CA PRO A 160 5.98 7.60 -4.60
C PRO A 160 6.69 6.24 -4.60
N PHE A 161 6.41 5.38 -5.58
CA PHE A 161 6.97 4.01 -5.59
C PHE A 161 8.50 3.97 -5.64
N SER A 162 9.14 5.00 -6.20
CA SER A 162 10.60 5.15 -6.21
C SER A 162 11.19 5.36 -4.81
N LEU A 163 10.42 5.97 -3.90
CA LEU A 163 10.83 6.31 -2.54
C LEU A 163 10.19 5.38 -1.48
N PHE A 164 9.49 4.31 -1.91
CA PHE A 164 8.71 3.45 -1.03
C PHE A 164 9.49 2.91 0.18
N ARG A 165 10.75 2.49 -0.01
CA ARG A 165 11.60 1.95 1.07
C ARG A 165 11.95 3.01 2.11
N ASP A 166 12.39 4.17 1.63
CA ASP A 166 12.73 5.31 2.48
C ASP A 166 11.49 5.82 3.21
N PHE A 167 10.33 5.84 2.53
CA PHE A 167 9.05 6.23 3.10
C PHE A 167 8.57 5.26 4.19
N LEU A 168 8.64 3.93 3.93
CA LEU A 168 8.30 2.93 4.94
C LEU A 168 9.24 3.04 6.15
N GLN A 169 10.54 3.20 5.94
CA GLN A 169 11.49 3.41 7.03
C GLN A 169 11.15 4.66 7.85
N TRP A 170 10.84 5.78 7.17
CA TRP A 170 10.44 7.03 7.80
C TRP A 170 9.19 6.92 8.68
N ILE A 171 8.23 6.06 8.32
CA ILE A 171 7.06 5.74 9.16
C ILE A 171 7.47 4.88 10.36
N ILE A 172 8.21 3.80 10.11
CA ILE A 172 8.55 2.79 11.13
C ILE A 172 9.46 3.39 12.22
N GLU A 173 10.38 4.28 11.87
CA GLU A 173 11.25 4.98 12.82
C GLU A 173 10.48 5.86 13.81
N ALA A 174 9.28 6.31 13.43
CA ALA A 174 8.42 7.15 14.27
C ALA A 174 7.29 6.37 14.97
N ASP A 175 7.28 5.03 14.85
CA ASP A 175 6.30 4.14 15.48
C ASP A 175 4.84 4.53 15.21
N LYS A 176 4.54 4.88 13.96
CA LYS A 176 3.19 5.33 13.55
C LYS A 176 2.33 4.16 13.09
N GLN A 177 1.03 4.28 13.34
CA GLN A 177 0.08 3.44 12.61
C GLN A 177 0.01 3.92 11.16
N PHE A 178 -0.15 3.02 10.21
CA PHE A 178 -0.19 3.40 8.80
C PHE A 178 -0.95 2.43 7.92
N ALA A 179 -1.42 2.94 6.79
CA ALA A 179 -1.86 2.15 5.65
C ALA A 179 -1.36 2.82 4.35
N ILE A 180 -0.45 2.15 3.64
CA ILE A 180 0.16 2.71 2.43
C ILE A 180 0.01 1.78 1.25
N ILE A 181 -0.08 2.35 0.05
CA ILE A 181 -0.06 1.57 -1.18
C ILE A 181 1.38 1.28 -1.58
N GLY A 182 1.64 0.02 -1.94
CA GLY A 182 2.94 -0.43 -2.39
C GLY A 182 2.85 -1.44 -3.52
N ASN A 183 3.97 -1.64 -4.20
CA ASN A 183 4.07 -2.70 -5.20
C ASN A 183 4.23 -4.07 -4.52
N ILE A 184 3.59 -5.11 -5.04
CA ILE A 184 3.65 -6.49 -4.53
C ILE A 184 5.08 -7.03 -4.44
N ASN A 185 5.98 -6.56 -5.31
CA ASN A 185 7.39 -6.94 -5.28
C ASN A 185 8.10 -6.46 -4.01
N ALA A 186 7.56 -5.44 -3.32
CA ALA A 186 8.11 -4.95 -2.08
C ALA A 186 8.08 -6.01 -0.96
N ILE A 187 7.16 -6.98 -1.01
CA ILE A 187 7.11 -8.10 -0.07
C ILE A 187 8.44 -8.88 -0.04
N ALA A 188 9.13 -8.99 -1.18
CA ALA A 188 10.39 -9.74 -1.26
C ALA A 188 11.62 -8.91 -0.83
N TYR A 189 11.44 -7.62 -0.52
CA TYR A 189 12.53 -6.80 -0.01
C TYR A 189 12.87 -7.25 1.41
N GLN A 190 14.17 -7.32 1.73
CA GLN A 190 14.66 -7.92 2.97
C GLN A 190 14.08 -7.20 4.19
N GLU A 191 14.08 -5.87 4.16
CA GLU A 191 13.57 -4.97 5.18
C GLU A 191 12.04 -5.08 5.37
N VAL A 192 11.28 -5.20 4.28
CA VAL A 192 9.82 -5.34 4.33
C VAL A 192 9.43 -6.72 4.84
N PHE A 193 10.06 -7.78 4.30
CA PHE A 193 9.74 -9.15 4.69
C PHE A 193 10.09 -9.41 6.16
N ALA A 194 11.20 -8.84 6.66
CA ALA A 194 11.57 -8.93 8.07
C ALA A 194 10.45 -8.36 8.97
N LEU A 195 9.89 -7.21 8.63
CA LEU A 195 8.77 -6.62 9.37
C LEU A 195 7.50 -7.51 9.32
N ILE A 196 7.21 -8.13 8.16
CA ILE A 196 6.09 -9.06 8.00
C ILE A 196 6.30 -10.32 8.86
N ALA A 197 7.49 -10.93 8.80
CA ALA A 197 7.84 -12.13 9.55
C ALA A 197 7.81 -11.88 11.07
N GLN A 198 8.23 -10.69 11.50
CA GLN A 198 8.14 -10.23 12.89
C GLN A 198 6.73 -9.78 13.31
N ASN A 199 5.75 -9.87 12.41
CA ASN A 199 4.37 -9.50 12.65
C ASN A 199 4.17 -8.01 13.01
N LYS A 200 5.11 -7.14 12.59
CA LYS A 200 5.05 -5.69 12.80
C LYS A 200 4.22 -4.96 11.74
N ILE A 201 4.17 -5.53 10.53
CA ILE A 201 3.35 -5.05 9.43
C ILE A 201 2.71 -6.24 8.71
N TRP A 202 1.64 -5.99 7.96
CA TRP A 202 0.92 -7.01 7.22
C TRP A 202 0.28 -6.42 5.96
N LEU A 203 -0.19 -7.30 5.09
CA LEU A 203 -1.00 -6.89 3.94
C LEU A 203 -2.35 -6.42 4.43
N GLY A 204 -2.91 -5.42 3.75
CA GLY A 204 -4.29 -5.02 3.92
C GLY A 204 -5.27 -6.07 3.40
N THR A 205 -6.47 -5.62 3.03
CA THR A 205 -7.61 -6.55 2.86
C THR A 205 -7.66 -7.28 1.53
N GLY A 206 -6.77 -6.97 0.61
CA GLY A 206 -6.58 -7.77 -0.60
C GLY A 206 -5.27 -7.57 -1.32
N MET A 207 -5.06 -8.43 -2.31
CA MET A 207 -3.85 -8.52 -3.11
C MET A 207 -4.19 -8.58 -4.61
N GLY A 208 -3.29 -8.07 -5.46
CA GLY A 208 -3.44 -8.12 -6.91
C GLY A 208 -4.38 -7.03 -7.44
N ARG A 209 -5.58 -7.40 -7.91
CA ARG A 209 -6.60 -6.45 -8.44
C ARG A 209 -7.43 -5.77 -7.36
N TRP A 210 -6.94 -5.75 -6.12
CA TRP A 210 -7.64 -5.11 -5.01
C TRP A 210 -7.63 -3.59 -5.15
N ILE A 211 -6.56 -3.05 -5.71
CA ILE A 211 -6.51 -1.70 -6.25
C ILE A 211 -6.93 -1.82 -7.72
N SER A 212 -8.10 -1.27 -8.01
CA SER A 212 -8.80 -1.43 -9.30
C SER A 212 -8.24 -0.51 -10.40
N GLY A 213 -7.38 0.43 -10.01
CA GLY A 213 -6.55 1.24 -10.90
C GLY A 213 -6.27 2.61 -10.31
N PHE A 214 -5.65 3.44 -11.13
CA PHE A 214 -5.33 4.81 -10.80
C PHE A 214 -5.83 5.74 -11.91
N ILE A 215 -6.32 6.91 -11.52
CA ILE A 215 -6.62 7.98 -12.47
C ILE A 215 -5.29 8.53 -12.99
N VAL A 216 -5.18 8.67 -14.30
CA VAL A 216 -4.00 9.19 -14.99
C VAL A 216 -4.35 10.44 -15.80
N PRO A 217 -3.37 11.32 -16.09
CA PRO A 217 -3.60 12.50 -16.92
C PRO A 217 -4.11 12.17 -18.32
N ASP A 218 -4.80 13.11 -18.95
CA ASP A 218 -5.31 12.96 -20.33
C ASP A 218 -4.23 12.74 -21.38
N THR A 219 -3.00 13.17 -21.08
CA THR A 219 -1.83 12.96 -21.94
C THR A 219 -1.27 11.54 -21.85
N TYR A 220 -1.75 10.73 -20.90
CA TYR A 220 -1.35 9.34 -20.75
C TYR A 220 -1.97 8.50 -21.87
N GLU A 221 -1.12 7.85 -22.66
CA GLU A 221 -1.57 6.93 -23.70
C GLU A 221 -2.10 5.64 -23.07
N LEU A 222 -3.38 5.37 -23.30
CA LEU A 222 -4.03 4.15 -22.82
C LEU A 222 -3.59 2.97 -23.67
N TYR A 223 -2.95 1.98 -23.06
CA TYR A 223 -2.52 0.76 -23.73
C TYR A 223 -3.15 -0.48 -23.10
N GLY A 224 -3.66 -1.36 -23.96
CA GLY A 224 -4.15 -2.68 -23.55
C GLY A 224 -5.52 -2.66 -22.88
N THR A 225 -5.93 -3.83 -22.38
CA THR A 225 -7.24 -4.07 -21.75
C THR A 225 -7.32 -3.59 -20.30
N GLU A 226 -6.22 -3.04 -19.76
CA GLU A 226 -6.12 -2.56 -18.38
C GLU A 226 -6.39 -1.05 -18.25
N ALA A 227 -6.65 -0.38 -19.38
CA ALA A 227 -7.06 1.00 -19.44
C ALA A 227 -8.56 1.12 -19.72
N ARG A 228 -9.24 2.01 -19.00
CA ARG A 228 -10.66 2.33 -19.20
C ARG A 228 -10.91 3.81 -19.01
N ILE A 229 -12.06 4.28 -19.47
CA ILE A 229 -12.60 5.60 -19.15
C ILE A 229 -13.83 5.36 -18.28
N ASP A 230 -13.94 6.07 -17.15
CA ASP A 230 -15.13 6.00 -16.30
C ASP A 230 -16.25 6.95 -16.78
N ASP A 231 -17.39 6.93 -16.08
CA ASP A 231 -18.56 7.74 -16.45
C ASP A 231 -18.31 9.26 -16.34
N ASP A 232 -17.32 9.66 -15.53
CA ASP A 232 -16.90 11.05 -15.34
C ASP A 232 -15.84 11.49 -16.37
N GLY A 233 -15.45 10.60 -17.28
CA GLY A 233 -14.45 10.88 -18.32
C GLY A 233 -13.00 10.70 -17.88
N ASN A 234 -12.75 10.25 -16.65
CA ASN A 234 -11.40 10.01 -16.16
C ASN A 234 -10.77 8.79 -16.81
N ARG A 235 -9.50 8.90 -17.18
CA ARG A 235 -8.70 7.77 -17.66
C ARG A 235 -8.17 6.97 -16.48
N ILE A 236 -8.49 5.68 -16.42
CA ILE A 236 -8.05 4.78 -15.36
C ILE A 236 -7.13 3.70 -15.92
N VAL A 237 -5.96 3.53 -15.30
CA VAL A 237 -5.02 2.45 -15.60
C VAL A 237 -4.94 1.49 -14.42
N ALA A 238 -5.35 0.25 -14.63
CA ALA A 238 -5.22 -0.82 -13.65
C ALA A 238 -3.78 -1.34 -13.63
N THR A 239 -3.16 -1.39 -12.45
CA THR A 239 -1.89 -2.09 -12.27
C THR A 239 -2.14 -3.30 -11.37
N ASN A 240 -2.05 -4.51 -11.93
CA ASN A 240 -2.33 -5.76 -11.19
C ASN A 240 -1.33 -6.07 -10.05
N ASN A 241 -0.43 -5.13 -9.72
CA ASN A 241 0.74 -5.34 -8.88
C ASN A 241 0.73 -4.44 -7.64
N CYS A 242 -0.35 -3.72 -7.34
CA CYS A 242 -0.42 -2.89 -6.14
C CYS A 242 -1.18 -3.60 -5.01
N LEU A 243 -0.83 -3.27 -3.77
CA LEU A 243 -1.48 -3.74 -2.56
C LEU A 243 -1.39 -2.70 -1.44
N TRP A 244 -2.19 -2.88 -0.40
CA TRP A 244 -2.06 -2.14 0.84
C TRP A 244 -1.08 -2.85 1.77
N LEU A 245 -0.15 -2.10 2.35
CA LEU A 245 0.73 -2.51 3.45
C LEU A 245 0.39 -1.67 4.67
N THR A 246 0.20 -2.31 5.81
CA THR A 246 -0.41 -1.67 6.99
C THR A 246 0.08 -2.31 8.28
N ASN A 247 -0.05 -1.60 9.40
CA ASN A 247 0.00 -2.16 10.75
C ASN A 247 -1.30 -1.86 11.52
N ILE A 248 -2.38 -1.53 10.80
CA ILE A 248 -3.74 -1.36 11.34
C ILE A 248 -4.47 -2.69 11.24
N GLU A 249 -5.07 -3.12 12.35
CA GLU A 249 -5.74 -4.41 12.44
C GLU A 249 -7.02 -4.45 11.60
N HIS A 250 -7.29 -5.60 10.96
CA HIS A 250 -8.50 -5.84 10.18
C HIS A 250 -8.99 -7.28 10.33
N GLY A 251 -10.29 -7.51 10.18
CA GLY A 251 -10.90 -8.82 10.47
C GLY A 251 -10.35 -9.98 9.61
N LYS A 252 -10.00 -9.71 8.34
CA LYS A 252 -9.48 -10.74 7.42
C LYS A 252 -8.20 -11.40 7.96
N ARG A 253 -7.35 -10.66 8.65
CA ARG A 253 -6.09 -11.13 9.25
C ARG A 253 -6.31 -12.26 10.25
N TYR A 254 -7.46 -12.31 10.90
CA TYR A 254 -7.77 -13.31 11.91
C TYR A 254 -8.69 -14.42 11.42
N GLN A 255 -8.97 -14.48 10.11
CA GLN A 255 -9.78 -15.53 9.52
C GLN A 255 -8.98 -16.83 9.44
N PRO A 256 -9.38 -17.91 10.16
CA PRO A 256 -8.68 -19.18 10.09
C PRO A 256 -8.90 -19.84 8.73
N LEU A 257 -7.83 -20.38 8.15
CA LEU A 257 -7.89 -21.24 6.98
C LEU A 257 -8.42 -22.61 7.36
N LYS A 258 -9.45 -23.07 6.64
CA LYS A 258 -9.92 -24.46 6.72
C LYS A 258 -8.92 -25.35 6.00
N LEU A 259 -8.22 -26.18 6.77
CA LEU A 259 -7.22 -27.11 6.28
C LEU A 259 -7.84 -28.51 6.12
N MET A 260 -7.30 -29.27 5.16
CA MET A 260 -7.67 -30.67 4.90
C MET A 260 -6.46 -31.57 5.14
N THR A 261 -6.67 -32.85 5.41
CA THR A 261 -5.59 -33.84 5.40
C THR A 261 -4.99 -33.96 3.99
N LEU A 262 -3.80 -34.53 3.84
CA LEU A 262 -3.29 -34.84 2.49
C LEU A 262 -4.25 -35.76 1.71
N ALA A 263 -4.83 -36.74 2.39
CA ALA A 263 -5.80 -37.66 1.80
C ALA A 263 -7.05 -36.91 1.26
N ASP A 264 -7.57 -35.96 2.04
CA ASP A 264 -8.71 -35.15 1.63
C ASP A 264 -8.34 -34.13 0.54
N ASN A 265 -7.15 -33.53 0.63
CA ASN A 265 -6.63 -32.67 -0.44
C ASN A 265 -6.56 -33.42 -1.77
N ASN A 266 -6.08 -34.67 -1.79
CA ASN A 266 -6.08 -35.52 -2.99
C ASN A 266 -7.48 -35.83 -3.54
N LYS A 267 -8.50 -35.83 -2.67
CA LYS A 267 -9.89 -36.16 -3.01
C LYS A 267 -10.67 -34.94 -3.50
N PHE A 268 -10.48 -33.78 -2.87
CA PHE A 268 -11.33 -32.61 -3.05
C PHE A 268 -10.64 -31.42 -3.73
N ASN A 269 -9.31 -31.29 -3.65
CA ASN A 269 -8.59 -30.18 -4.29
C ASN A 269 -8.33 -30.48 -5.78
N LYS A 270 -9.14 -29.89 -6.65
CA LYS A 270 -9.06 -30.07 -8.11
C LYS A 270 -7.76 -29.55 -8.74
N LYS A 271 -7.03 -28.63 -8.08
CA LYS A 271 -5.77 -28.07 -8.58
C LYS A 271 -4.58 -28.94 -8.20
N LEU A 272 -4.68 -29.69 -7.10
CA LEU A 272 -3.61 -30.54 -6.61
C LEU A 272 -3.52 -31.82 -7.44
N LYS A 273 -2.34 -32.09 -8.00
CA LYS A 273 -2.06 -33.41 -8.59
C LYS A 273 -1.97 -34.45 -7.48
N LYS A 274 -2.74 -35.53 -7.63
CA LYS A 274 -2.77 -36.66 -6.68
C LYS A 274 -1.38 -37.18 -6.37
N ARG A 275 -1.08 -37.36 -5.09
CA ARG A 275 0.25 -37.74 -4.59
C ARG A 275 0.16 -38.46 -3.25
N THR A 276 1.13 -39.32 -2.97
CA THR A 276 1.25 -40.02 -1.67
C THR A 276 1.91 -39.13 -0.60
N ALA A 277 2.73 -38.17 -1.01
CA ALA A 277 3.37 -37.16 -0.16
C ALA A 277 3.62 -35.88 -0.96
N TYR A 278 3.79 -34.74 -0.28
CA TYR A 278 4.30 -33.52 -0.91
C TYR A 278 5.78 -33.69 -1.27
N GLU A 279 6.23 -32.99 -2.32
CA GLU A 279 7.66 -32.94 -2.66
C GLU A 279 8.41 -32.22 -1.53
N LYS A 280 9.69 -32.58 -1.30
CA LYS A 280 10.57 -31.85 -0.38
C LYS A 280 11.49 -30.92 -1.17
N TYR A 281 11.93 -29.82 -0.56
CA TYR A 281 12.96 -28.99 -1.17
C TYR A 281 14.33 -29.65 -1.07
N ASP A 282 15.16 -29.42 -2.09
CA ASP A 282 16.53 -29.93 -2.16
C ASP A 282 17.45 -29.16 -1.20
N ASN A 283 17.13 -27.90 -0.93
CA ASN A 283 18.00 -26.93 -0.27
C ASN A 283 17.45 -26.36 1.05
N TYR A 284 16.32 -26.88 1.54
CA TYR A 284 15.75 -26.52 2.84
C TYR A 284 14.86 -27.66 3.37
N ASP A 285 14.87 -27.93 4.68
CA ASP A 285 14.02 -28.96 5.28
C ASP A 285 12.56 -28.48 5.42
N ALA A 286 11.85 -28.50 4.30
CA ALA A 286 10.44 -28.18 4.20
C ALA A 286 9.78 -28.94 3.03
N ILE A 287 8.46 -29.06 3.08
CA ILE A 287 7.67 -29.57 1.94
C ILE A 287 7.25 -28.43 1.00
N GLU A 288 7.20 -28.70 -0.30
CA GLU A 288 6.65 -27.79 -1.32
C GLU A 288 5.13 -27.96 -1.37
N VAL A 289 4.42 -26.92 -0.94
CA VAL A 289 2.97 -26.85 -1.03
C VAL A 289 2.61 -25.93 -2.19
N PRO A 290 2.03 -26.46 -3.29
CA PRO A 290 1.86 -25.70 -4.52
C PRO A 290 0.76 -24.62 -4.45
N PHE A 291 -0.20 -24.77 -3.53
CA PHE A 291 -1.36 -23.87 -3.39
C PHE A 291 -1.72 -23.66 -1.92
N THR A 292 -2.21 -22.47 -1.57
CA THR A 292 -2.67 -22.17 -0.19
C THR A 292 -3.80 -23.09 0.26
N ASP A 293 -4.70 -23.49 -0.65
CA ASP A 293 -5.80 -24.43 -0.37
C ASP A 293 -5.35 -25.91 -0.34
N ALA A 294 -4.05 -26.16 -0.51
CA ALA A 294 -3.43 -27.48 -0.39
C ALA A 294 -2.55 -27.60 0.86
N ILE A 295 -2.62 -26.65 1.81
CA ILE A 295 -1.88 -26.76 3.07
C ILE A 295 -2.46 -27.94 3.89
N PRO A 296 -1.63 -28.94 4.25
CA PRO A 296 -2.08 -30.11 5.00
C PRO A 296 -2.32 -29.83 6.50
N SER A 297 -3.46 -30.27 7.00
CA SER A 297 -3.80 -30.24 8.44
C SER A 297 -3.01 -31.28 9.26
N ASP A 298 -2.46 -32.31 8.60
CA ASP A 298 -1.82 -33.49 9.17
C ASP A 298 -0.27 -33.49 9.03
N PHE A 299 0.34 -32.32 8.84
CA PHE A 299 1.80 -32.15 8.77
C PHE A 299 2.28 -30.98 9.64
N ASP A 300 3.22 -31.22 10.56
CA ASP A 300 3.65 -30.22 11.57
C ASP A 300 5.02 -29.59 11.29
N GLY A 301 5.69 -30.02 10.22
CA GLY A 301 6.97 -29.46 9.78
C GLY A 301 6.83 -28.13 9.06
N THR A 302 7.97 -27.59 8.61
CA THR A 302 8.00 -26.37 7.79
C THR A 302 7.44 -26.64 6.40
N MET A 303 6.65 -25.69 5.89
CA MET A 303 6.00 -25.78 4.58
C MET A 303 6.35 -24.54 3.76
N GLY A 304 6.78 -24.74 2.52
CA GLY A 304 6.90 -23.66 1.54
C GLY A 304 5.58 -23.47 0.79
N VAL A 305 4.92 -22.35 1.01
CA VAL A 305 3.65 -21.97 0.38
C VAL A 305 3.83 -20.82 -0.61
N PRO A 306 2.92 -20.59 -1.58
CA PRO A 306 3.03 -19.45 -2.50
C PRO A 306 3.02 -18.11 -1.76
N ILE A 307 3.67 -17.06 -2.29
CA ILE A 307 3.66 -15.70 -1.69
C ILE A 307 2.23 -15.19 -1.46
N THR A 308 1.31 -15.57 -2.36
CA THR A 308 -0.12 -15.23 -2.27
C THR A 308 -0.79 -15.73 -0.98
N PHE A 309 -0.13 -16.62 -0.21
CA PHE A 309 -0.56 -17.02 1.12
C PHE A 309 -0.70 -15.85 2.08
N LEU A 310 0.10 -14.77 1.95
CA LEU A 310 0.02 -13.62 2.86
C LEU A 310 -1.35 -12.96 2.88
N ASP A 311 -2.10 -13.02 1.77
CA ASP A 311 -3.48 -12.54 1.69
C ASP A 311 -4.43 -13.27 2.66
N LYS A 312 -4.03 -14.47 3.09
CA LYS A 312 -4.77 -15.40 3.95
C LYS A 312 -4.00 -15.74 5.23
N TYR A 313 -2.92 -15.01 5.50
CA TYR A 313 -2.08 -15.26 6.66
C TYR A 313 -2.84 -14.87 7.92
N ASN A 314 -2.90 -15.82 8.86
CA ASN A 314 -3.45 -15.63 10.18
C ASN A 314 -2.37 -15.88 11.24
N PRO A 315 -1.96 -14.85 12.01
CA PRO A 315 -0.89 -14.98 13.00
C PRO A 315 -1.26 -15.90 14.17
N ASN A 316 -2.55 -16.21 14.38
CA ASN A 316 -3.00 -17.18 15.38
C ASN A 316 -2.93 -18.63 14.89
N GLN A 317 -2.78 -18.84 13.58
CA GLN A 317 -2.78 -20.18 12.98
C GLN A 317 -1.39 -20.61 12.46
N PHE A 318 -0.57 -19.64 12.05
CA PHE A 318 0.74 -19.92 11.45
C PHE A 318 1.82 -18.99 11.99
N ASP A 319 3.06 -19.50 12.02
CA ASP A 319 4.28 -18.72 12.11
C ASP A 319 4.90 -18.56 10.73
N ILE A 320 5.42 -17.36 10.43
CA ILE A 320 6.27 -17.11 9.26
C ILE A 320 7.71 -17.34 9.69
N ILE A 321 8.36 -18.32 9.04
CA ILE A 321 9.75 -18.67 9.29
C ILE A 321 10.69 -17.88 8.38
N GLY A 322 10.28 -17.65 7.14
CA GLY A 322 11.11 -16.98 6.14
C GLY A 322 10.51 -16.97 4.75
N ILE A 323 11.33 -16.61 3.77
CA ILE A 323 11.03 -16.64 2.35
C ILE A 323 12.16 -17.36 1.60
N MET A 324 11.82 -18.00 0.49
CA MET A 324 12.75 -18.47 -0.52
C MET A 324 12.45 -17.72 -1.81
N ALA A 325 13.13 -16.60 -2.06
CA ALA A 325 12.80 -15.70 -3.17
C ALA A 325 13.99 -15.17 -3.99
N THR A 326 15.20 -15.13 -3.45
CA THR A 326 16.35 -14.53 -4.15
C THR A 326 17.64 -15.31 -3.87
N THR A 327 18.72 -15.04 -4.61
CA THR A 327 20.05 -15.65 -4.35
C THR A 327 20.69 -15.18 -3.05
N LYS A 328 20.33 -14.00 -2.52
CA LYS A 328 20.98 -13.40 -1.35
C LYS A 328 20.43 -14.03 -0.08
N ILE A 329 21.19 -14.90 0.57
CA ILE A 329 20.80 -15.47 1.85
C ILE A 329 20.87 -14.38 2.94
N SER A 330 19.85 -14.31 3.79
CA SER A 330 19.76 -13.42 4.95
C SER A 330 18.99 -14.12 6.07
N GLU A 331 18.81 -13.46 7.22
CA GLU A 331 18.07 -14.01 8.37
C GLU A 331 16.71 -14.60 7.98
N TYR A 332 15.95 -13.91 7.12
CA TYR A 332 14.62 -14.35 6.69
C TYR A 332 14.57 -14.85 5.24
N ASN A 333 15.66 -14.80 4.45
CA ASN A 333 15.66 -15.32 3.07
C ASN A 333 16.62 -16.50 2.92
N PHE A 334 16.07 -17.66 2.53
CA PHE A 334 16.77 -18.94 2.46
C PHE A 334 17.13 -19.36 1.01
N GLY A 335 17.32 -18.39 0.12
CA GLY A 335 17.73 -18.66 -1.26
C GLY A 335 16.56 -18.87 -2.22
N TYR A 336 16.82 -19.41 -3.42
CA TYR A 336 15.76 -19.86 -4.31
C TYR A 336 15.27 -21.26 -3.92
N PRO A 337 13.99 -21.58 -4.11
CA PRO A 337 13.47 -22.92 -3.83
C PRO A 337 13.81 -23.88 -4.98
N PHE A 338 14.39 -25.03 -4.67
CA PHE A 338 14.64 -26.11 -5.63
C PHE A 338 13.95 -27.40 -5.20
N VAL A 339 13.35 -28.09 -6.16
CA VAL A 339 12.79 -29.43 -5.97
C VAL A 339 13.20 -30.28 -7.17
N ASN A 340 13.83 -31.42 -6.91
CA ASN A 340 14.32 -32.32 -7.95
C ASN A 340 15.22 -31.59 -8.98
N GLY A 341 16.09 -30.70 -8.50
CA GLY A 341 17.01 -29.89 -9.30
C GLY A 341 16.35 -28.76 -10.09
N LYS A 342 15.03 -28.54 -9.95
CA LYS A 342 14.29 -27.51 -10.68
C LYS A 342 13.92 -26.35 -9.76
N LYS A 343 14.28 -25.14 -10.18
CA LYS A 343 13.87 -23.91 -9.51
C LYS A 343 12.34 -23.76 -9.53
N LYS A 344 11.74 -23.51 -8.37
CA LYS A 344 10.32 -23.17 -8.23
C LYS A 344 10.16 -21.65 -8.13
N TYR A 345 8.92 -21.18 -8.27
CA TYR A 345 8.57 -19.80 -7.93
C TYR A 345 8.84 -19.52 -6.46
N ALA A 346 8.97 -18.24 -6.10
CA ALA A 346 9.22 -17.85 -4.71
C ALA A 346 8.17 -18.42 -3.74
N ARG A 347 8.61 -18.74 -2.52
CA ARG A 347 7.83 -19.43 -1.50
C ARG A 347 8.02 -18.78 -0.15
N ILE A 348 6.96 -18.72 0.65
CA ILE A 348 7.03 -18.34 2.06
C ILE A 348 7.11 -19.62 2.87
N LEU A 349 8.07 -19.68 3.78
CA LEU A 349 8.21 -20.78 4.73
C LEU A 349 7.33 -20.48 5.93
N ILE A 350 6.40 -21.38 6.21
CA ILE A 350 5.48 -21.29 7.33
C ILE A 350 5.51 -22.55 8.18
N LYS A 351 5.08 -22.42 9.43
CA LYS A 351 4.79 -23.55 10.33
C LYS A 351 3.42 -23.32 10.97
N LYS A 352 2.65 -24.39 11.20
CA LYS A 352 1.40 -24.28 11.98
C LYS A 352 1.72 -24.13 13.46
N LYS A 353 0.86 -23.40 14.17
CA LYS A 353 0.87 -23.28 15.63
C LYS A 353 0.16 -24.44 16.30
#